data_AF-A0A1F9QX48-F1
#
_entry.id   AF-A0A1F9QX48-F1
#
_cell.length_a   1.000
_cell.length_b   1.000
_cell.length_c   1.000
_cell.angle_alpha   90.00
_cell.angle_beta   90.00
_cell.angle_gamma   90.00
#
_symmetry.space_group_name_H-M   'P 1'
#
loop_
_entity.id
_entity.type
_entity.pdbx_description
1 polymer ?
#
loop_
_entity_poly.entity_id
_entity_poly.type
_entity_poly.pdbx_seq_one_letter_code
_entity_poly.pdbx_strand_id
1 'polypeptide(L)'
;MFNAHPDVKRTALVGVGREPVLCVEKEPGTKSTKEELTKELLALGARHEHTRRVKTVLFHPSFPVDIRHNAKIVREKLAVWAAQRLA
;
A
#
# COMPACT_ATOMS: atom_id res chain seq x y z
N MET A 1 -0.95 2.42 11.23
CA MET A 1 -0.26 1.14 11.51
C MET A 1 0.81 0.84 10.48
N PHE A 2 0.50 0.64 9.19
CA PHE A 2 1.49 0.21 8.19
C PHE A 2 2.61 1.24 7.95
N ASN A 3 2.30 2.54 8.05
CA ASN A 3 3.30 3.62 7.96
C ASN A 3 4.31 3.64 9.13
N ALA A 4 4.12 2.80 10.16
CA ALA A 4 5.10 2.68 11.24
C ALA A 4 6.27 1.74 10.88
N HIS A 5 6.17 1.01 9.76
CA HIS A 5 7.24 0.13 9.30
C HIS A 5 8.41 0.97 8.76
N PRO A 6 9.67 0.72 9.17
CA PRO A 6 10.81 1.57 8.80
C PRO A 6 11.07 1.58 7.29
N ASP A 7 10.76 0.49 6.58
CA ASP A 7 10.95 0.39 5.13
C ASP A 7 9.79 0.97 4.29
N VAL A 8 8.80 1.57 4.94
CA VAL A 8 7.58 2.08 4.30
C VAL A 8 7.50 3.59 4.44
N LYS A 9 7.57 4.27 3.30
CA LYS A 9 7.37 5.71 3.21
C LYS A 9 5.92 6.10 3.46
N ARG A 10 4.99 5.37 2.83
CA ARG A 10 3.54 5.56 2.99
C ARG A 10 2.76 4.38 2.45
N THR A 11 1.56 4.21 2.97
CA THR A 11 0.59 3.22 2.51
C THR A 11 -0.76 3.85 2.20
N ALA A 12 -1.52 3.19 1.34
CA ALA A 12 -2.90 3.52 1.05
C ALA A 12 -3.69 2.22 0.86
N LEU A 13 -4.82 2.13 1.54
CA LEU A 13 -5.77 1.05 1.32
C LEU A 13 -6.76 1.47 0.23
N VAL A 14 -6.86 0.68 -0.83
CA VAL A 14 -7.79 0.88 -1.94
C VAL A 14 -8.68 -0.35 -2.13
N GLY A 15 -9.89 -0.16 -2.64
CA GLY A 15 -10.77 -1.26 -3.02
C GLY A 15 -10.63 -1.56 -4.51
N VAL A 16 -10.36 -2.81 -4.86
CA VAL A 16 -10.45 -3.30 -6.24
C VAL A 16 -11.62 -4.28 -6.29
N GLY A 17 -12.75 -3.82 -6.85
CA GLY A 17 -14.01 -4.54 -6.72
C GLY A 17 -14.45 -4.62 -5.25
N ARG A 18 -14.53 -5.85 -4.71
CA ARG A 18 -14.86 -6.09 -3.28
C ARG A 18 -13.64 -6.42 -2.41
N GLU A 19 -12.45 -6.50 -3.01
CA GLU A 19 -11.23 -6.91 -2.32
C GLU A 19 -10.41 -5.68 -1.86
N PRO A 20 -10.00 -5.63 -0.59
CA PRO A 20 -9.13 -4.57 -0.09
C PRO A 20 -7.67 -4.86 -0.48
N VAL A 21 -7.03 -3.89 -1.11
CA VAL A 21 -5.65 -3.96 -1.59
C VAL A 21 -4.81 -2.90 -0.89
N LEU A 22 -3.72 -3.32 -0.25
CA LEU A 22 -2.77 -2.41 0.37
C LEU A 22 -1.71 -1.99 -0.65
N CYS A 23 -1.75 -0.72 -1.05
CA CYS A 23 -0.68 -0.12 -1.83
C CYS A 23 0.41 0.42 -0.90
N VAL A 24 1.66 0.24 -1.28
CA VAL A 24 2.85 0.60 -0.50
C VAL A 24 3.83 1.36 -1.38
N GLU A 25 4.27 2.51 -0.90
CA GLU A 25 5.44 3.21 -1.40
C GLU A 25 6.59 2.95 -0.41
N LYS A 26 7.67 2.34 -0.91
CA LYS A 26 8.84 2.00 -0.08
C LYS A 26 9.69 3.24 0.18
N GLU A 27 10.37 3.24 1.32
CA GLU A 27 11.44 4.21 1.56
C GLU A 27 12.62 3.91 0.61
N PRO A 28 13.24 4.93 -0.02
CA PRO A 28 14.43 4.73 -0.84
C PRO A 28 15.59 4.16 -0.02
N GLY A 29 16.40 3.28 -0.63
CA GLY A 29 17.58 2.69 0.04
C GLY A 29 17.27 1.57 1.05
N THR A 30 16.01 1.13 1.13
CA THR A 30 15.60 0.00 1.98
C THR A 30 16.19 -1.32 1.49
N LYS A 31 16.70 -2.12 2.42
CA LYS A 31 17.33 -3.41 2.12
C LYS A 31 16.30 -4.53 1.95
N SER A 32 15.18 -4.43 2.65
CA SER A 32 14.13 -5.45 2.66
C SER A 32 13.57 -5.67 1.26
N THR A 33 13.46 -6.93 0.86
CA THR A 33 12.83 -7.32 -0.39
C THR A 33 11.33 -7.00 -0.37
N LYS A 34 10.68 -7.00 -1.53
CA LYS A 34 9.22 -6.80 -1.60
C LYS A 34 8.49 -7.94 -0.91
N GLU A 35 9.06 -9.14 -0.97
CA GLU A 35 8.53 -10.37 -0.42
C GLU A 35 8.57 -10.38 1.11
N GLU A 36 9.71 -10.00 1.71
CA GLU A 36 9.86 -9.83 3.16
C GLU A 36 8.88 -8.79 3.68
N LEU A 37 8.88 -7.61 3.07
CA LEU A 37 8.03 -6.50 3.47
C LEU A 37 6.53 -6.84 3.32
N THR A 38 6.17 -7.62 2.30
CA THR A 38 4.79 -8.11 2.15
C THR A 38 4.38 -9.00 3.31
N LYS A 39 5.24 -9.94 3.73
CA LYS A 39 4.95 -10.83 4.87
C LYS A 39 4.79 -10.04 6.16
N GLU A 40 5.68 -9.09 6.42
CA GLU A 40 5.63 -8.23 7.61
C GLU A 40 4.38 -7.36 7.65
N LEU A 41 4.01 -6.76 6.52
CA LEU A 41 2.80 -5.94 6.43
C LEU A 41 1.52 -6.77 6.56
N LEU A 42 1.45 -7.96 5.95
CA LEU A 42 0.31 -8.86 6.15
C LEU A 42 0.21 -9.34 7.60
N ALA A 43 1.33 -9.67 8.24
CA ALA A 43 1.37 -10.03 9.65
C ALA A 43 0.90 -8.87 10.54
N LEU A 44 1.32 -7.64 10.24
CA LEU A 44 0.85 -6.44 10.96
C LEU A 44 -0.66 -6.24 10.74
N GLY A 45 -1.15 -6.38 9.52
CA GLY A 45 -2.57 -6.24 9.16
C GLY A 45 -3.46 -7.28 9.84
N ALA A 46 -2.98 -8.52 9.93
CA ALA A 46 -3.70 -9.63 10.56
C ALA A 46 -4.00 -9.39 12.05
N ARG A 47 -3.23 -8.53 12.73
CA ARG A 47 -3.43 -8.18 14.15
C ARG A 47 -4.59 -7.23 14.39
N HIS A 48 -5.17 -6.63 13.35
CA HIS A 48 -6.25 -5.66 13.48
C HIS A 48 -7.48 -6.08 12.69
N GLU A 49 -8.65 -6.07 13.33
CA GLU A 49 -9.90 -6.59 12.77
C GLU A 49 -10.26 -5.93 11.43
N HIS A 50 -10.08 -4.62 11.31
CA HIS A 50 -10.43 -3.83 10.13
C HIS A 50 -9.46 -4.01 8.95
N THR A 51 -8.26 -4.55 9.15
CA THR A 51 -7.26 -4.77 8.10
C THR A 51 -6.89 -6.24 7.90
N ARG A 52 -7.45 -7.15 8.72
CA ARG A 52 -7.26 -8.60 8.62
C ARG A 52 -7.69 -9.20 7.27
N ARG A 53 -8.62 -8.54 6.56
CA ARG A 53 -9.08 -8.97 5.23
C ARG A 53 -8.11 -8.60 4.10
N VAL A 54 -7.11 -7.76 4.36
CA VAL A 54 -6.08 -7.42 3.37
C VAL A 54 -5.21 -8.65 3.15
N LYS A 55 -5.28 -9.21 1.93
CA LYS A 55 -4.43 -10.32 1.48
C LYS A 55 -3.48 -9.94 0.37
N THR A 56 -3.69 -8.76 -0.22
CA THR A 56 -2.97 -8.31 -1.41
C THR A 56 -2.20 -7.04 -1.07
N VAL A 57 -0.90 -7.08 -1.34
CA VAL A 57 0.01 -5.95 -1.19
C VAL A 57 0.62 -5.63 -2.55
N LEU A 58 0.55 -4.37 -2.97
CA LEU A 58 1.12 -3.89 -4.22
C LEU A 58 2.12 -2.75 -3.96
N PHE A 59 3.24 -2.77 -4.66
CA PHE A 59 4.28 -1.74 -4.53
C PHE A 59 4.16 -0.72 -5.66
N HIS A 60 3.91 0.54 -5.30
CA HIS A 60 3.84 1.65 -6.23
C HIS A 60 5.13 2.48 -6.15
N PRO A 61 5.72 2.90 -7.29
CA PRO A 61 6.97 3.66 -7.29
C PRO A 61 6.85 5.04 -6.62
N SER A 62 5.75 5.76 -6.84
CA SER A 62 5.46 7.05 -6.19
C SER A 62 3.97 7.34 -6.20
N PHE A 63 3.32 7.49 -5.05
CA PHE A 63 1.86 7.62 -5.01
C PHE A 63 1.35 8.85 -5.77
N PRO A 64 0.22 8.73 -6.50
CA PRO A 64 -0.42 9.89 -7.10
C PRO A 64 -0.89 10.81 -5.97
N VAL A 65 -0.40 12.04 -5.95
CA VAL A 65 -0.80 13.08 -5.00
C VAL A 65 -1.45 14.26 -5.73
N ASP A 66 -2.22 15.04 -4.99
CA ASP A 66 -2.77 16.30 -5.47
C ASP A 66 -1.64 17.23 -5.93
N ILE A 67 -1.70 17.71 -7.17
CA ILE A 67 -0.63 18.53 -7.77
C ILE A 67 -0.52 19.92 -7.15
N ARG A 68 -1.57 20.41 -6.47
CA ARG A 68 -1.60 21.76 -5.91
C ARG A 68 -0.88 21.83 -4.56
N HIS A 69 -0.85 20.74 -3.81
CA HIS A 69 -0.28 20.71 -2.46
C HIS A 69 0.67 19.52 -2.18
N ASN A 70 0.82 18.57 -3.11
CA ASN A 70 1.64 17.35 -3.01
C ASN A 70 1.46 16.51 -1.72
N ALA A 71 0.41 16.77 -0.94
CA ALA A 71 0.22 16.19 0.38
C ALA A 71 -0.87 15.11 0.41
N LYS A 72 -1.90 15.23 -0.42
CA LYS A 72 -3.07 14.33 -0.39
C LYS A 72 -2.95 13.25 -1.45
N ILE A 73 -2.95 11.98 -1.02
CA ILE A 73 -2.98 10.81 -1.91
C ILE A 73 -4.32 10.77 -2.65
N VAL A 74 -4.26 10.69 -3.99
CA VAL A 74 -5.43 10.53 -4.87
C VAL A 74 -5.73 9.03 -4.99
N ARG A 75 -6.57 8.52 -4.09
CA ARG A 75 -6.85 7.08 -3.97
C ARG A 75 -7.56 6.50 -5.18
N GLU A 76 -8.34 7.30 -5.90
CA GLU A 76 -9.06 6.89 -7.10
C GLU A 76 -8.10 6.46 -8.21
N LYS A 77 -7.05 7.26 -8.45
CA LYS A 77 -5.99 6.91 -9.41
C LYS A 77 -5.23 5.67 -8.99
N LEU A 78 -4.97 5.54 -7.69
CA LEU A 78 -4.26 4.40 -7.13
C LEU A 78 -5.09 3.10 -7.19
N ALA A 79 -6.41 3.19 -7.03
CA ALA A 79 -7.32 2.07 -7.19
C ALA A 79 -7.39 1.57 -8.64
N VAL A 80 -7.45 2.48 -9.61
CA VAL A 80 -7.38 2.14 -11.05
C VAL A 80 -6.06 1.44 -11.37
N TRP A 81 -4.94 1.98 -10.88
CA TRP A 81 -3.64 1.34 -11.04
C TRP A 81 -3.60 -0.05 -10.39
N ALA A 82 -4.13 -0.20 -9.17
CA ALA A 82 -4.15 -1.48 -8.48
C ALA A 82 -4.98 -2.52 -9.24
N ALA A 83 -6.14 -2.12 -9.77
CA ALA A 83 -6.97 -2.98 -10.61
C ALA A 83 -6.21 -3.47 -11.86
N GLN A 84 -5.44 -2.59 -12.51
CA GLN A 84 -4.61 -2.96 -13.66
C GLN A 84 -3.47 -3.92 -13.32
N ARG A 85 -3.02 -4.00 -12.06
CA ARG A 85 -1.97 -4.94 -11.65
C ARG A 85 -2.49 -6.30 -11.19
N LEU A 86 -3.80 -6.40 -10.95
CA LEU A 86 -4.46 -7.63 -10.55
C LEU A 86 -5.23 -8.29 -11.71
N ALA A 87 -5.41 -7.57 -12.82
CA ALA A 87 -5.89 -8.12 -14.09
C ALA A 87 -4.81 -8.98 -14.75
#